data_AF-A0A2A2GFF3-F1
#
_entry.id   AF-A0A2A2GFF3-F1
#
_cell.length_a   1.000
_cell.length_b   1.000
_cell.length_c   1.000
_cell.angle_alpha   90.00
_cell.angle_beta   90.00
_cell.angle_gamma   90.00
#
_symmetry.space_group_name_H-M   'P 1'
#
loop_
_entity.id
_entity.type
_entity.pdbx_description
1 polymer ?
#
loop_
_entity_poly.entity_id
_entity_poly.type
_entity_poly.pdbx_seq_one_letter_code
_entity_poly.pdbx_strand_id
1 'polypeptide(L)'
;MKKVYFLLLSISFTVGGLTHLFHNFAYGFLPYHFAPIWINLYWTMLDGFDLLTAYLLFRKKRSGIVLGTVIISSNVLINSYAYHILKIIDDTIALQLQTLLLGIMVGSAIWLWYKD
;
A
#
# COMPACT_ATOMS: atom_id res chain seq x y z
N MET A 1 -14.54 -17.53 0.07
CA MET A 1 -13.79 -16.62 -0.83
C MET A 1 -13.72 -15.18 -0.30
N LYS A 2 -14.84 -14.47 -0.08
CA LYS A 2 -14.84 -13.07 0.44
C LYS A 2 -13.99 -12.85 1.70
N LYS A 3 -14.07 -13.75 2.69
CA LYS A 3 -13.28 -13.70 3.93
C LYS A 3 -11.76 -13.82 3.71
N VAL A 4 -11.34 -14.62 2.73
CA VAL A 4 -9.91 -14.84 2.43
C VAL A 4 -9.31 -13.58 1.82
N TYR A 5 -9.95 -12.98 0.81
CA TYR A 5 -9.50 -11.71 0.23
C TYR A 5 -9.48 -10.59 1.26
N PHE A 6 -10.52 -10.51 2.09
CA PHE A 6 -10.57 -9.53 3.16
C PHE A 6 -9.39 -9.65 4.13
N LEU A 7 -9.09 -10.86 4.61
CA LEU A 7 -7.98 -11.11 5.53
C LEU A 7 -6.64 -10.82 4.87
N LEU A 8 -6.43 -11.31 3.65
CA LEU A 8 -5.21 -11.08 2.88
C LEU A 8 -4.95 -9.58 2.71
N LEU A 9 -5.93 -8.82 2.21
CA LEU A 9 -5.80 -7.37 2.02
C LEU A 9 -5.54 -6.65 3.34
N SER A 10 -6.29 -7.00 4.40
CA SER A 10 -6.13 -6.36 5.72
C SER A 10 -4.74 -6.61 6.30
N ILE A 11 -4.22 -7.84 6.18
CA ILE A 11 -2.86 -8.19 6.61
C ILE A 11 -1.83 -7.44 5.77
N SER A 12 -1.97 -7.42 4.45
CA SER A 12 -1.03 -6.72 3.57
C SER A 12 -0.93 -5.23 3.88
N PHE A 13 -2.06 -4.54 4.05
CA PHE A 13 -2.06 -3.13 4.45
C PHE A 13 -1.52 -2.94 5.88
N THR A 14 -1.82 -3.85 6.81
CA THR A 14 -1.25 -3.74 8.18
C THR A 14 0.27 -3.90 8.16
N VAL A 15 0.79 -4.89 7.43
CA VAL A 15 2.23 -5.14 7.32
C VAL A 15 2.92 -3.97 6.62
N GLY A 16 2.39 -3.48 5.50
CA GLY A 16 2.95 -2.31 4.80
C GLY A 16 3.01 -1.07 5.70
N GLY A 17 1.90 -0.77 6.38
CA GLY A 17 1.82 0.35 7.31
C GLY A 17 2.80 0.23 8.48
N LEU A 18 2.95 -0.96 9.07
CA LEU A 18 3.92 -1.19 10.14
C LEU A 18 5.37 -1.11 9.67
N THR A 19 5.68 -1.54 8.45
CA THR A 19 7.03 -1.40 7.86
C THR A 19 7.38 0.07 7.70
N HIS A 20 6.49 0.88 7.11
CA HIS A 20 6.73 2.32 6.94
C HIS A 20 6.80 3.05 8.29
N LEU A 21 5.94 2.68 9.25
CA LEU A 21 5.96 3.23 10.60
C LEU A 21 7.28 2.91 11.30
N PHE A 22 7.77 1.67 11.18
CA PHE A 22 9.07 1.28 11.74
C PHE A 22 10.20 2.08 11.12
N HIS A 23 10.21 2.29 9.80
CA HIS A 23 11.23 3.14 9.16
C HIS A 23 11.18 4.59 9.67
N ASN A 24 10.00 5.19 9.72
CA ASN A 24 9.83 6.56 10.22
C ASN A 24 10.27 6.69 11.70
N PHE A 25 10.03 5.66 12.51
CA PHE A 25 10.45 5.64 13.92
C PHE A 25 11.96 5.41 14.08
N ALA A 26 12.53 4.44 13.35
CA ALA A 26 13.93 4.04 13.47
C ALA A 26 14.90 5.04 12.83
N TYR A 27 14.50 5.68 11.73
CA TYR A 27 15.35 6.55 10.92
C TYR A 27 14.89 8.01 10.89
N GLY A 28 13.80 8.35 11.59
CA GLY A 28 13.26 9.71 11.68
C GLY A 28 12.24 10.04 10.57
N PHE A 29 11.64 11.23 10.68
CA PHE A 29 10.70 11.72 9.67
C PHE A 29 11.42 12.00 8.35
N LEU A 30 10.84 11.54 7.23
CA LEU A 30 11.43 11.57 5.89
C LEU A 30 12.77 10.81 5.77
N PRO A 31 12.80 9.51 6.11
CA PRO A 31 14.05 8.76 6.23
C PRO A 31 14.72 8.43 4.88
N TYR A 32 14.01 8.58 3.76
CA TYR A 32 14.47 8.17 2.44
C TYR A 32 15.30 9.25 1.73
N HIS A 33 16.46 9.60 2.28
CA HIS A 33 17.31 10.70 1.76
C HIS A 33 17.88 10.48 0.36
N PHE A 34 17.90 9.23 -0.12
CA PHE A 34 18.34 8.89 -1.47
C PHE A 34 17.28 9.22 -2.55
N ALA A 35 16.04 9.49 -2.14
CA ALA A 35 14.92 9.75 -3.04
C ALA A 35 14.59 11.25 -3.11
N PRO A 36 14.03 11.74 -4.24
CA PRO A 36 13.42 13.06 -4.32
C PRO A 36 12.43 13.30 -3.19
N ILE A 37 12.37 14.54 -2.68
CA ILE A 37 11.59 14.90 -1.50
C ILE A 37 10.11 14.50 -1.58
N TRP A 38 9.51 14.56 -2.78
CA TRP A 38 8.11 14.19 -2.98
C TRP A 38 7.87 12.67 -2.89
N ILE A 39 8.84 11.84 -3.30
CA ILE A 39 8.78 10.38 -3.13
C ILE A 39 8.99 10.01 -1.67
N ASN A 40 9.96 10.65 -1.01
CA ASN A 40 10.22 10.45 0.40
C ASN A 40 8.95 10.78 1.23
N LEU A 41 8.32 11.93 0.95
CA LEU A 41 7.06 12.31 1.57
C LEU A 41 5.94 11.29 1.31
N TYR A 42 5.83 10.80 0.07
CA TYR A 42 4.86 9.77 -0.28
C TYR A 42 5.07 8.49 0.55
N TRP A 43 6.28 7.93 0.57
CA TRP A 43 6.58 6.72 1.35
C TRP A 43 6.44 6.93 2.86
N THR A 44 6.76 8.12 3.36
CA THR A 44 6.55 8.45 4.77
C THR A 44 5.07 8.46 5.12
N MET A 45 4.19 9.00 4.27
CA MET A 45 2.75 9.05 4.52
C MET A 45 2.04 7.70 4.40
N LEU A 46 2.65 6.72 3.72
CA LEU A 46 2.05 5.39 3.56
C LEU A 46 1.77 4.69 4.89
N ASP A 47 2.54 4.97 5.94
CA ASP A 47 2.32 4.38 7.27
C ASP A 47 0.89 4.58 7.79
N GLY A 48 0.42 5.83 7.79
CA GLY A 48 -0.90 6.20 8.25
C GLY A 48 -1.99 5.76 7.28
N PHE A 49 -1.76 5.90 5.98
CA PHE A 49 -2.75 5.55 4.96
C PHE A 49 -3.00 4.04 4.85
N ASP A 50 -1.96 3.22 4.99
CA ASP A 50 -2.07 1.76 4.99
C ASP A 50 -2.81 1.26 6.22
N LEU A 51 -2.45 1.76 7.42
CA LEU A 51 -3.16 1.41 8.66
C LEU A 51 -4.62 1.91 8.65
N LEU A 52 -4.87 3.11 8.12
CA LEU A 52 -6.22 3.63 7.92
C LEU A 52 -7.02 2.74 6.96
N THR A 53 -6.39 2.25 5.89
CA THR A 53 -7.04 1.34 4.94
C THR A 53 -7.40 0.01 5.59
N ALA A 54 -6.49 -0.59 6.34
CA ALA A 54 -6.77 -1.81 7.09
C ALA A 54 -7.94 -1.62 8.06
N TYR A 55 -7.95 -0.49 8.79
CA TYR A 55 -9.05 -0.12 9.68
C TYR A 55 -10.38 0.08 8.94
N LEU A 56 -10.37 0.80 7.81
CA LEU A 56 -11.55 1.07 7.01
C LEU A 56 -12.09 -0.19 6.34
N LEU A 57 -11.24 -1.11 5.91
CA LEU A 57 -11.70 -2.41 5.41
C LEU A 57 -12.57 -3.12 6.45
N PHE A 58 -12.18 -3.06 7.73
CA PHE A 58 -12.93 -3.67 8.84
C PHE A 58 -14.22 -2.89 9.20
N ARG A 59 -14.15 -1.55 9.31
CA ARG A 59 -15.27 -0.72 9.81
C ARG A 59 -16.21 -0.18 8.73
N LYS A 60 -15.66 0.23 7.60
CA LYS A 60 -16.33 0.92 6.49
C LYS A 60 -15.88 0.33 5.17
N LYS A 61 -16.20 -0.96 4.95
CA LYS A 61 -15.68 -1.80 3.86
C LYS A 61 -15.57 -1.09 2.50
N ARG A 62 -16.61 -0.36 2.07
CA ARG A 62 -16.58 0.39 0.79
C ARG A 62 -15.51 1.48 0.77
N SER A 63 -15.39 2.26 1.84
CA SER A 63 -14.34 3.28 1.97
C SER A 63 -12.95 2.64 2.00
N GLY A 64 -12.80 1.50 2.68
CA GLY A 64 -11.53 0.74 2.67
C GLY A 64 -11.17 0.22 1.28
N ILE A 65 -12.16 -0.26 0.51
CA ILE A 65 -11.93 -0.69 -0.88
C ILE A 65 -11.49 0.50 -1.74
N VAL A 66 -12.18 1.63 -1.68
CA VAL A 66 -11.83 2.82 -2.48
C VAL A 66 -10.43 3.33 -2.11
N LEU A 67 -10.17 3.55 -0.82
CA LEU A 67 -8.89 4.06 -0.35
C LEU A 67 -7.75 3.10 -0.68
N GLY A 68 -7.91 1.80 -0.40
CA GLY A 68 -6.89 0.81 -0.67
C GLY A 68 -6.59 0.66 -2.16
N THR A 69 -7.60 0.77 -3.03
CA THR A 69 -7.38 0.77 -4.49
C THR A 69 -6.56 1.98 -4.92
N VAL A 70 -6.88 3.17 -4.40
CA VAL A 70 -6.09 4.39 -4.68
C VAL A 70 -4.64 4.21 -4.24
N ILE A 71 -4.41 3.78 -3.00
CA ILE A 71 -3.07 3.61 -2.44
C ILE A 71 -2.27 2.57 -3.21
N ILE A 72 -2.80 1.37 -3.44
CA ILE A 72 -2.03 0.31 -4.09
C ILE A 72 -1.75 0.65 -5.56
N SER A 73 -2.67 1.38 -6.23
CA SER A 73 -2.46 1.86 -7.59
C SER A 73 -1.36 2.93 -7.64
N SER A 74 -1.42 3.94 -6.77
CA SER A 74 -0.37 4.97 -6.71
C SER A 74 0.98 4.38 -6.28
N ASN A 75 0.98 3.37 -5.41
CA ASN A 75 2.20 2.72 -4.93
C ASN A 75 2.92 1.97 -6.05
N VAL A 76 2.17 1.18 -6.83
CA VAL A 76 2.71 0.51 -8.02
C VAL A 76 3.24 1.54 -9.02
N LEU A 77 2.52 2.65 -9.27
CA LEU A 77 2.96 3.69 -10.20
C LEU A 77 4.25 4.38 -9.74
N ILE A 78 4.30 4.84 -8.49
CA ILE A 78 5.44 5.58 -7.94
C ILE A 78 6.66 4.66 -7.83
N ASN A 79 6.50 3.42 -7.39
CA ASN A 79 7.62 2.49 -7.29
C ASN A 79 8.08 2.00 -8.67
N SER A 80 7.19 1.87 -9.65
CA SER A 80 7.59 1.62 -11.06
C SER A 80 8.40 2.79 -11.61
N TYR A 81 8.00 4.02 -11.32
CA TYR A 81 8.73 5.22 -11.72
C TYR A 81 10.11 5.29 -11.03
N ALA A 82 10.15 5.04 -9.71
CA ALA A 82 11.37 5.01 -8.92
C ALA A 82 12.36 3.94 -9.41
N TYR A 83 11.86 2.78 -9.83
CA TYR A 83 12.66 1.67 -10.37
C TYR A 83 13.11 1.92 -11.81
N HIS A 84 12.17 2.10 -12.75
CA HIS A 84 12.48 2.13 -14.19
C HIS A 84 13.06 3.46 -14.67
N ILE A 85 12.62 4.59 -14.09
CA ILE A 85 13.01 5.93 -14.56
C ILE A 85 14.13 6.49 -13.68
N LEU A 86 13.92 6.54 -12.37
CA LEU A 86 14.89 7.15 -11.46
C LEU A 86 16.04 6.21 -11.08
N LYS A 87 15.84 4.89 -11.17
CA LYS A 87 16.82 3.87 -10.80
C LYS A 87 17.36 4.05 -9.37
N ILE A 88 16.47 4.41 -8.45
CA ILE A 88 16.78 4.63 -7.02
C ILE A 88 16.36 3.46 -6.13
N ILE A 89 15.72 2.45 -6.72
CA ILE A 89 15.34 1.18 -6.07
C ILE A 89 15.92 0.07 -6.91
N ASP A 90 16.54 -0.92 -6.26
CA ASP A 90 17.17 -2.06 -6.94
C ASP A 90 16.34 -3.35 -6.83
N ASP A 91 15.44 -3.45 -5.85
CA ASP A 91 14.63 -4.63 -5.60
C ASP A 91 13.28 -4.60 -6.34
N THR A 92 13.06 -5.58 -7.21
CA THR A 92 11.80 -5.77 -7.92
C THR A 92 10.78 -6.61 -7.16
N ILE A 93 11.19 -7.36 -6.13
CA ILE A 93 10.30 -8.28 -5.41
C ILE A 93 9.17 -7.49 -4.75
N ALA A 94 9.51 -6.40 -4.04
CA ALA A 94 8.52 -5.52 -3.44
C ALA A 94 7.53 -4.96 -4.47
N LEU A 95 8.02 -4.50 -5.64
CA LEU A 95 7.17 -3.98 -6.71
C LEU A 95 6.26 -5.06 -7.32
N GLN A 96 6.76 -6.28 -7.50
CA GLN A 96 5.97 -7.41 -7.99
C GLN A 96 4.88 -7.82 -6.99
N LEU A 97 5.19 -7.85 -5.69
CA LEU A 97 4.21 -8.13 -4.64
C LEU A 97 3.12 -7.06 -4.57
N GLN A 98 3.48 -5.78 -4.73
CA GLN A 98 2.51 -4.69 -4.81
C GLN A 98 1.62 -4.81 -6.06
N THR A 99 2.18 -5.20 -7.19
CA THR A 99 1.44 -5.42 -8.45
C THR A 99 0.48 -6.60 -8.31
N LEU A 100 0.90 -7.69 -7.66
CA LEU A 100 0.05 -8.83 -7.32
C LEU A 100 -1.09 -8.38 -6.38
N LEU A 101 -0.78 -7.58 -5.36
CA LEU A 101 -1.77 -7.06 -4.42
C LEU A 101 -2.78 -6.14 -5.12
N LEU A 102 -2.35 -5.29 -6.06
CA LEU A 102 -3.23 -4.49 -6.92
C LEU A 102 -4.19 -5.39 -7.71
N GLY A 103 -3.68 -6.46 -8.34
CA GLY A 103 -4.50 -7.43 -9.06
C GLY A 103 -5.55 -8.09 -8.16
N ILE A 104 -5.16 -8.49 -6.95
CA ILE A 104 -6.09 -9.05 -5.95
C ILE A 104 -7.12 -8.01 -5.51
N MET A 105 -6.70 -6.76 -5.27
CA MET A 105 -7.56 -5.68 -4.81
C MET A 105 -8.65 -5.37 -5.84
N VAL A 106 -8.26 -5.16 -7.10
CA VAL A 106 -9.19 -4.88 -8.21
C VAL A 106 -10.07 -6.08 -8.50
N GLY A 107 -9.49 -7.28 -8.58
CA GLY A 107 -10.23 -8.51 -8.87
C GLY A 107 -11.25 -8.88 -7.78
N SER A 108 -10.92 -8.63 -6.51
CA SER A 108 -11.83 -8.90 -5.39
C SER A 108 -12.77 -7.75 -5.05
N ALA A 109 -12.56 -6.55 -5.60
CA ALA A 109 -13.35 -5.35 -5.30
C ALA A 109 -14.85 -5.59 -5.51
N ILE A 110 -15.25 -6.24 -6.61
CA ILE A 110 -16.65 -6.53 -6.92
C ILE A 110 -17.28 -7.40 -5.83
N TRP A 111 -16.60 -8.45 -5.39
CA TRP A 111 -17.10 -9.35 -4.34
C TRP A 111 -17.09 -8.72 -2.95
N LEU A 112 -16.17 -7.80 -2.70
CA LEU A 112 -16.07 -7.08 -1.44
C LEU A 112 -17.07 -5.92 -1.35
N TRP A 113 -17.51 -5.37 -2.48
CA TRP A 113 -18.41 -4.22 -2.57
C TRP A 113 -19.83 -4.52 -2.07
N TYR A 114 -20.34 -5.71 -2.40
CA TYR A 114 -21.66 -6.15 -1.97
C TYR A 114 -21.61 -6.68 -0.53
N LYS A 115 -22.49 -6.13 0.32
CA LYS A 115 -22.82 -6.72 1.62
C LYS A 115 -23.60 -8.00 1.35
N ASP A 116 -23.22 -9.09 2.01
CA ASP A 116 -24.16 -10.18 2.26
C ASP A 116 -25.24 -9.68 3.23
#